data_AF-A0A925QBN5-F1
#
_entry.id   AF-A0A925QBN5-F1
#
_cell.length_a   1.000
_cell.length_b   1.000
_cell.length_c   1.000
_cell.angle_alpha   90.00
_cell.angle_beta   90.00
_cell.angle_gamma   90.00
#
_symmetry.space_group_name_H-M   'P 1'
#
loop_
_entity.id
_entity.type
_entity.pdbx_description
1 polymer ?
#
loop_
_entity_poly.entity_id
_entity_poly.type
_entity_poly.pdbx_seq_one_letter_code
_entity_poly.pdbx_strand_id
1 'polypeptide(L)'
;MRGIVATLLLVLVITSVVCGQGKNRNRAWLNGTWEGTGYQMDNNELWTMLLTVKRNRFRIEYPSLKCEGRWRPIRINWSTAKFREILSSGADVCADKGTVVVQRLSRRQIAFRYINQGETDVTSSAILNRKK
;
A
#
# COMPACT_ATOMS: atom_id res chain seq x y z
N MET A 1 -18.78 -22.59 70.86
CA MET A 1 -17.58 -22.59 69.99
C MET A 1 -18.03 -23.11 68.64
N ARG A 2 -18.14 -22.25 67.61
CA ARG A 2 -17.19 -22.15 66.46
C ARG A 2 -17.00 -23.52 65.77
N GLY A 3 -17.28 -23.71 64.48
CA GLY A 3 -17.52 -22.74 63.43
C GLY A 3 -17.98 -23.38 62.11
N ILE A 4 -18.36 -22.47 61.22
CA ILE A 4 -18.83 -22.65 59.86
C ILE A 4 -17.69 -23.25 59.01
N VAL A 5 -17.92 -24.40 58.38
CA VAL A 5 -17.03 -24.89 57.32
C VAL A 5 -17.55 -24.34 56.00
N ALA A 6 -16.80 -23.37 55.48
CA ALA A 6 -17.08 -22.65 54.25
C ALA A 6 -16.89 -23.56 53.02
N THR A 7 -17.92 -23.61 52.18
CA THR A 7 -17.91 -24.13 50.81
C THR A 7 -16.88 -23.38 49.95
N LEU A 8 -15.82 -24.06 49.53
CA LEU A 8 -14.87 -23.56 48.52
C LEU A 8 -15.36 -23.97 47.12
N LEU A 9 -16.06 -23.05 46.45
CA LEU A 9 -16.33 -23.11 45.01
C LEU A 9 -15.07 -22.65 44.27
N LEU A 10 -14.29 -23.59 43.76
CA LEU A 10 -13.13 -23.33 42.90
C LEU A 10 -13.62 -22.91 41.50
N VAL A 11 -13.81 -21.61 41.28
CA VAL A 11 -14.09 -21.07 39.94
C VAL A 11 -12.76 -20.93 39.19
N LEU A 12 -12.49 -21.89 38.29
CA LEU A 12 -11.41 -21.81 37.31
C LEU A 12 -11.75 -20.71 36.27
N VAL A 13 -11.26 -19.50 36.52
CA VAL A 13 -11.34 -18.40 35.56
C VAL A 13 -10.39 -18.73 34.41
N ILE A 14 -10.95 -19.22 33.30
CA ILE A 14 -10.24 -19.39 32.04
C ILE A 14 -9.96 -17.98 31.51
N THR A 15 -8.79 -17.42 31.84
CA THR A 15 -8.30 -16.19 31.22
C THR A 15 -7.87 -16.53 29.81
N SER A 16 -8.82 -16.53 28.88
CA SER A 16 -8.52 -16.50 27.46
C SER A 16 -7.74 -15.22 27.18
N VAL A 17 -6.41 -15.33 27.07
CA VAL A 17 -5.55 -14.29 26.52
C VAL A 17 -5.97 -14.11 25.07
N VAL A 18 -6.90 -13.19 24.84
CA VAL A 18 -7.17 -12.69 23.49
C VAL A 18 -5.94 -11.86 23.12
N CYS A 19 -4.94 -12.52 22.54
CA CYS A 19 -3.85 -11.85 21.84
C CYS A 19 -4.50 -11.06 20.69
N GLY A 20 -4.79 -9.79 20.96
CA GLY A 20 -5.39 -8.87 20.01
C GLY A 20 -4.59 -8.88 18.71
N GLN A 21 -5.27 -9.16 17.61
CA GLN A 21 -4.67 -9.20 16.29
C GLN A 21 -3.88 -7.91 16.04
N GLY A 22 -2.57 -8.05 15.88
CA GLY A 22 -1.69 -6.94 15.56
C GLY A 22 -2.19 -6.25 14.29
N LYS A 23 -2.80 -5.07 14.43
CA LYS A 23 -3.01 -4.15 13.30
C LYS A 23 -1.68 -4.06 12.56
N ASN A 24 -1.66 -4.45 11.28
CA ASN A 24 -0.47 -4.52 10.46
C ASN A 24 0.15 -3.11 10.28
N ARG A 25 0.89 -2.65 11.29
CA ARG A 25 1.49 -1.31 11.38
C ARG A 25 2.47 -1.06 10.23
N ASN A 26 3.01 -2.13 9.62
CA ASN A 26 3.95 -2.05 8.51
C ASN A 26 3.40 -1.39 7.25
N ARG A 27 2.08 -1.23 7.10
CA ARG A 27 1.47 -0.61 5.91
C ARG A 27 0.93 0.81 6.15
N ALA A 28 0.91 1.26 7.40
CA ALA A 28 0.27 2.53 7.76
C ALA A 28 0.95 3.75 7.12
N TRP A 29 2.24 3.64 6.78
CA TRP A 29 3.00 4.75 6.20
C TRP A 29 2.53 5.15 4.79
N LEU A 30 1.89 4.24 4.04
CA LEU A 30 1.34 4.52 2.71
C LEU A 30 -0.09 5.06 2.74
N ASN A 31 -0.83 4.94 3.85
CA ASN A 31 -2.24 5.35 3.91
C ASN A 31 -2.40 6.86 3.65
N GLY A 32 -3.27 7.23 2.71
CA GLY A 32 -3.52 8.61 2.32
C GLY A 32 -3.61 8.77 0.81
N THR A 33 -3.68 10.02 0.36
CA THR A 33 -3.65 10.37 -1.06
C THR A 33 -2.29 10.99 -1.39
N TRP A 34 -1.71 10.57 -2.51
CA TRP A 34 -0.41 11.00 -2.99
C TRP A 34 -0.54 11.45 -4.43
N GLU A 35 0.07 12.58 -4.77
CA GLU A 35 0.02 13.16 -6.10
C GLU A 35 1.41 13.60 -6.57
N GLY A 36 1.66 13.50 -7.86
CA GLY A 36 2.92 13.94 -8.45
C GLY A 36 2.93 13.75 -9.96
N THR A 37 4.10 13.98 -10.55
CA THR A 37 4.32 13.88 -11.99
C THR A 37 5.24 12.71 -12.27
N GLY A 38 4.78 11.76 -13.09
CA GLY A 38 5.58 10.69 -13.64
C GLY A 38 6.36 11.14 -14.86
N TYR A 39 7.52 10.52 -15.08
CA TYR A 39 8.39 10.72 -16.22
C TYR A 39 8.70 9.37 -16.87
N GLN A 40 8.45 9.27 -18.19
CA GLN A 40 8.74 8.09 -19.01
C GLN A 40 10.12 8.27 -19.62
N MET A 41 10.96 7.26 -19.46
CA MET A 41 12.35 7.34 -19.88
C MET A 41 12.54 7.12 -21.39
N ASP A 42 11.65 6.39 -22.06
CA ASP A 42 11.79 6.06 -23.48
C ASP A 42 11.44 7.22 -24.43
N ASN A 43 10.46 8.06 -24.06
CA ASN A 43 9.90 9.10 -24.91
C ASN A 43 9.89 10.50 -24.26
N ASN A 44 10.45 10.63 -23.05
CA ASN A 44 10.50 11.87 -22.26
C ASN A 44 9.13 12.49 -21.93
N GLU A 45 8.05 11.70 -21.95
CA GLU A 45 6.73 12.21 -21.62
C GLU A 45 6.54 12.38 -20.11
N LEU A 46 5.64 13.30 -19.75
CA LEU A 46 5.22 13.58 -18.38
C LEU A 46 3.72 13.32 -18.24
N TRP A 47 3.32 12.71 -17.13
CA TRP A 47 1.91 12.54 -16.80
C TRP A 47 1.65 12.78 -15.32
N THR A 48 0.40 13.08 -15.01
CA THR A 48 -0.08 13.23 -13.65
C THR A 48 -0.39 11.86 -13.05
N MET A 49 -0.06 11.69 -11.77
CA MET A 49 -0.32 10.47 -11.01
C MET A 49 -1.07 10.81 -9.72
N LEU A 50 -2.12 10.04 -9.42
CA LEU A 50 -2.87 10.14 -8.17
C LEU A 50 -3.04 8.74 -7.55
N LEU A 51 -2.36 8.50 -6.44
CA LEU A 51 -2.45 7.28 -5.66
C LEU A 51 -3.34 7.51 -4.44
N THR A 52 -4.41 6.73 -4.30
CA THR A 52 -5.25 6.71 -3.09
C THR A 52 -5.12 5.38 -2.36
N VAL A 53 -4.66 5.45 -1.11
CA VAL A 53 -4.48 4.29 -0.24
C VAL A 53 -5.42 4.34 0.96
N LYS A 54 -6.42 3.45 0.98
CA LYS A 54 -7.42 3.36 2.06
C LYS A 54 -7.71 1.91 2.43
N ARG A 55 -7.45 1.53 3.69
CA ARG A 55 -7.72 0.19 4.23
C ARG A 55 -7.12 -0.94 3.34
N ASN A 56 -5.84 -0.85 2.99
CA ASN A 56 -5.13 -1.78 2.09
C ASN A 56 -5.68 -1.85 0.65
N ARG A 57 -6.49 -0.88 0.22
CA ARG A 57 -6.82 -0.69 -1.19
C ARG A 57 -5.95 0.41 -1.76
N PHE A 58 -5.30 0.13 -2.88
CA PHE A 58 -4.33 0.99 -3.55
C PHE A 58 -4.89 1.30 -4.94
N ARG A 59 -5.66 2.38 -5.05
CA ARG A 59 -6.21 2.85 -6.32
C ARG A 59 -5.21 3.82 -6.94
N ILE A 60 -4.91 3.63 -8.22
CA ILE A 60 -4.02 4.50 -8.99
C ILE A 60 -4.80 5.09 -10.15
N GLU A 61 -4.60 6.38 -10.39
CA GLU A 61 -5.20 7.12 -11.49
C GLU A 61 -4.08 7.87 -12.21
N TYR A 62 -4.14 7.87 -13.54
CA TYR A 62 -3.25 8.59 -14.45
C TYR A 62 -4.09 9.57 -15.30
N PRO A 63 -4.59 10.68 -14.72
CA PRO A 63 -5.66 11.47 -15.34
C PRO A 63 -5.33 12.00 -16.74
N SER A 64 -4.09 12.47 -16.94
CA SER A 64 -3.65 12.97 -18.25
C SER A 64 -3.57 11.89 -19.33
N LEU A 65 -3.46 10.62 -18.95
CA LEU A 65 -3.46 9.46 -19.86
C LEU A 65 -4.82 8.76 -19.94
N LYS A 66 -5.80 9.19 -19.13
CA LYS A 66 -7.13 8.55 -19.00
C LYS A 66 -7.07 7.07 -18.59
N CYS A 67 -6.03 6.68 -17.86
CA CYS A 67 -5.87 5.33 -17.33
C CYS A 67 -6.15 5.30 -15.83
N GLU A 68 -6.73 4.21 -15.34
CA GLU A 68 -6.89 3.97 -13.91
C GLU A 68 -6.83 2.48 -13.59
N GLY A 69 -6.53 2.17 -12.34
CA GLY A 69 -6.40 0.80 -11.90
C GLY A 69 -6.16 0.65 -10.41
N ARG A 70 -5.58 -0.49 -10.07
CA ARG A 70 -5.21 -0.85 -8.71
C ARG A 70 -3.86 -1.53 -8.63
N TRP A 71 -3.19 -1.33 -7.51
CA TRP A 71 -1.95 -2.05 -7.20
C TRP A 71 -2.22 -3.22 -6.27
N ARG A 72 -1.95 -4.43 -6.75
CA ARG A 72 -2.00 -5.65 -5.94
C ARG A 72 -0.68 -5.80 -5.18
N PRO A 73 -0.68 -5.81 -3.84
CA PRO A 73 0.56 -5.88 -3.06
C PRO A 73 1.25 -7.23 -3.24
N ILE A 74 2.55 -7.19 -3.52
CA ILE A 74 3.45 -8.36 -3.52
C ILE A 74 4.17 -8.41 -2.18
N ARG A 75 4.79 -7.31 -1.76
CA ARG A 75 5.50 -7.19 -0.48
C ARG A 75 5.41 -5.76 0.03
N ILE A 76 5.15 -5.58 1.32
CA ILE A 76 5.18 -4.25 1.96
C ILE A 76 5.96 -4.37 3.27
N ASN A 77 6.95 -3.51 3.45
CA ASN A 77 7.68 -3.35 4.70
C ASN A 77 7.63 -1.86 5.13
N TRP A 78 8.42 -1.47 6.12
CA TRP A 78 8.32 -0.17 6.79
C TRP A 78 8.78 1.04 5.93
N SER A 79 9.55 0.80 4.87
CA SER A 79 10.11 1.85 3.98
C SER A 79 9.93 1.56 2.50
N THR A 80 9.58 0.35 2.09
CA THR A 80 9.40 -0.02 0.68
C THR A 80 8.17 -0.90 0.49
N ALA A 81 7.59 -0.80 -0.70
CA ALA A 81 6.45 -1.60 -1.10
C ALA A 81 6.58 -1.98 -2.58
N LYS A 82 6.33 -3.24 -2.88
CA LYS A 82 6.33 -3.80 -4.23
C LYS A 82 4.92 -4.27 -4.57
N PHE A 83 4.46 -3.91 -5.76
CA PHE A 83 3.13 -4.24 -6.25
C PHE A 83 3.16 -4.78 -7.69
N ARG A 84 2.06 -5.44 -8.05
CA ARG A 84 1.67 -5.69 -9.45
C ARG A 84 0.59 -4.70 -9.81
N GLU A 85 0.75 -3.97 -10.90
CA GLU A 85 -0.32 -3.14 -11.43
C GLU A 85 -1.40 -3.99 -12.12
N ILE A 86 -2.65 -3.54 -12.02
CA ILE A 86 -3.80 -4.08 -12.73
C ILE A 86 -4.67 -2.88 -13.12
N LEU A 87 -4.63 -2.49 -14.39
CA LEU A 87 -5.50 -1.45 -14.93
C LEU A 87 -6.95 -1.94 -15.02
N SER A 88 -7.89 -1.05 -14.70
CA SER A 88 -9.33 -1.25 -14.90
C SER A 88 -9.85 -0.49 -16.13
N SER A 89 -9.11 0.51 -16.61
CA SER A 89 -9.42 1.29 -17.81
C SER A 89 -8.13 1.82 -18.45
N GLY A 90 -8.12 1.97 -19.77
CA GLY A 90 -7.00 2.52 -20.55
C GLY A 90 -5.85 1.56 -20.81
N ALA A 91 -6.07 0.24 -20.72
CA ALA A 91 -5.03 -0.78 -20.96
C ALA A 91 -4.61 -0.91 -22.44
N ASP A 92 -5.35 -0.28 -23.35
CA ASP A 92 -5.02 -0.10 -24.76
C ASP A 92 -4.02 1.05 -25.00
N VAL A 93 -3.88 1.97 -24.04
CA VAL A 93 -3.01 3.15 -24.12
C VAL A 93 -1.84 3.05 -23.15
N CYS A 94 -2.08 2.57 -21.93
CA CYS A 94 -1.09 2.48 -20.86
C CYS A 94 -0.52 1.07 -20.71
N ALA A 95 0.77 1.00 -20.34
CA ALA A 95 1.38 -0.26 -19.92
C ALA A 95 0.61 -0.83 -18.69
N ASP A 96 0.32 -2.13 -18.72
CA ASP A 96 -0.37 -2.85 -17.65
C ASP A 96 0.49 -4.01 -17.13
N LYS A 97 0.13 -4.55 -15.96
CA LYS A 97 0.76 -5.73 -15.34
C LYS A 97 2.24 -5.55 -15.01
N GLY A 98 2.77 -4.34 -15.09
CA GLY A 98 4.11 -4.00 -14.67
C GLY A 98 4.31 -4.13 -13.15
N THR A 99 5.58 -4.09 -12.77
CA THR A 99 6.01 -4.11 -11.38
C THR A 99 6.16 -2.68 -10.88
N VAL A 100 5.47 -2.35 -9.79
CA VAL A 100 5.60 -1.05 -9.13
C VAL A 100 6.45 -1.20 -7.87
N VAL A 101 7.45 -0.33 -7.71
CA VAL A 101 8.24 -0.22 -6.48
C VAL A 101 8.05 1.18 -5.90
N VAL A 102 7.57 1.24 -4.67
CA VAL A 102 7.41 2.47 -3.91
C VAL A 102 8.41 2.50 -2.76
N GLN A 103 9.11 3.62 -2.60
CA GLN A 103 10.06 3.84 -1.52
C GLN A 103 9.64 5.08 -0.72
N ARG A 104 9.63 4.95 0.60
CA ARG A 104 9.38 6.06 1.52
C ARG A 104 10.61 6.96 1.55
N LEU A 105 10.43 8.23 1.21
CA LEU A 105 11.48 9.24 1.33
C LEU A 105 11.31 10.05 2.62
N SER A 106 10.06 10.37 2.98
CA SER A 106 9.73 11.07 4.22
C SER A 106 8.33 10.70 4.72
N ARG A 107 7.75 11.47 5.64
CA ARG A 107 6.32 11.33 6.01
C ARG A 107 5.38 11.90 4.93
N ARG A 108 5.90 12.75 4.03
CA ARG A 108 5.13 13.48 3.03
C ARG A 108 5.55 13.19 1.59
N GLN A 109 6.60 12.39 1.38
CA GLN A 109 7.08 12.04 0.05
C GLN A 109 7.39 10.55 -0.10
N ILE A 110 7.06 10.04 -1.27
CA ILE A 110 7.40 8.69 -1.71
C ILE A 110 7.99 8.76 -3.13
N ALA A 111 8.96 7.90 -3.41
CA ALA A 111 9.41 7.63 -4.77
C ALA A 111 8.61 6.47 -5.35
N PHE A 112 8.26 6.58 -6.61
CA PHE A 112 7.62 5.55 -7.43
C PHE A 112 8.57 5.17 -8.57
N ARG A 113 8.61 3.87 -8.89
CA ARG A 113 9.31 3.32 -10.05
C ARG A 113 8.44 2.25 -10.69
N TYR A 114 8.38 2.25 -12.02
CA TYR A 114 7.70 1.24 -12.82
C TYR A 114 8.70 0.42 -13.63
N ILE A 115 8.42 -0.87 -13.76
CA ILE A 115 9.14 -1.80 -14.61
C ILE A 115 8.08 -2.53 -15.43
N ASN A 116 8.16 -2.43 -16.75
CA ASN A 116 7.21 -3.07 -17.66
C ASN A 116 7.19 -4.60 -17.45
N GLN A 117 6.10 -5.24 -17.88
CA GLN A 117 6.01 -6.69 -17.80
C GLN A 117 7.05 -7.35 -18.71
N GLY A 118 7.91 -8.20 -18.14
CA GLY A 118 8.96 -8.91 -18.88
C GLY A 118 10.30 -8.18 -18.93
N GLU A 119 10.35 -6.93 -18.46
CA GLU A 119 11.58 -6.14 -18.38
C GLU A 119 12.20 -6.18 -16.98
N THR A 120 13.48 -5.80 -16.89
CA THR A 120 14.22 -5.66 -15.63
C THR A 120 14.48 -4.20 -15.25
N ASP A 121 14.51 -3.32 -16.25
CA ASP A 121 14.91 -1.93 -16.09
C ASP A 121 13.73 -1.05 -15.75
N VAL A 122 14.02 0.05 -15.05
CA VAL A 122 12.99 1.03 -14.70
C VAL A 122 12.65 1.82 -15.96
N THR A 123 11.37 1.85 -16.33
CA THR A 123 10.89 2.56 -17.53
C THR A 123 10.25 3.90 -17.21
N SER A 124 9.74 4.06 -15.99
CA SER A 124 9.24 5.34 -15.50
C SER A 124 9.42 5.52 -14.00
N SER A 125 9.42 6.79 -13.58
CA SER A 125 9.55 7.14 -12.17
C SER A 125 8.80 8.41 -11.81
N ALA A 126 8.51 8.59 -10.52
CA ALA A 126 7.87 9.79 -10.00
C ALA A 126 8.26 10.06 -8.55
N ILE A 127 8.17 11.32 -8.14
CA ILE A 127 8.10 11.71 -6.72
C ILE A 127 6.67 12.12 -6.42
N LEU A 128 6.01 11.40 -5.52
CA LEU A 128 4.64 11.70 -5.11
C LEU A 128 4.64 12.36 -3.74
N ASN A 129 3.91 13.47 -3.63
CA ASN A 129 3.72 14.24 -2.42
C ASN A 129 2.37 13.88 -1.80
N ARG A 130 2.33 13.81 -0.47
CA ARG A 130 1.08 13.60 0.26
C ARG A 130 0.17 14.82 0.08
N LYS A 131 -1.04 14.59 -0.42
CA LYS A 131 -2.10 15.61 -0.50
C LYS A 131 -2.53 16.00 0.92
N LYS A 132 -2.75 17.30 1.15
CA LYS A 132 -3.17 17.84 2.44
C LYS A 132 -4.53 17.32 2.86
#